data_AF-A0A1Y2CK33-F1
#
_entry.id   AF-A0A1Y2CK33-F1
#
_cell.length_a   1.000
_cell.length_b   1.000
_cell.length_c   1.000
_cell.angle_alpha   90.00
_cell.angle_beta   90.00
_cell.angle_gamma   90.00
#
_symmetry.space_group_name_H-M   'P 1'
#
loop_
_entity.id
_entity.type
_entity.pdbx_description
1 polymer ?
#
loop_
_entity_poly.entity_id
_entity_poly.type
_entity_poly.pdbx_seq_one_letter_code
_entity_poly.pdbx_strand_id
1 'polypeptide(L)'
;MILGIGCDIVHIPRIRALLHRSRDASAGPSRVFCDKRAINFARRIFGTDELEAFRKRFILADGEVDERTVTLFLAGRFAVKESSYKALRPHYALDWSDVNIVSENGI
;
A
#
# COMPACT_ATOMS: atom_id res chain seq x y z
N MET A 1 22.32 14.18 -15.03
CA MET A 1 21.15 15.04 -15.24
C MET A 1 20.02 14.53 -14.36
N ILE A 2 19.36 15.40 -13.60
CA ILE A 2 18.20 15.03 -12.77
C ILE A 2 16.94 15.18 -13.63
N LEU A 3 16.11 14.13 -13.68
CA LEU A 3 14.86 14.12 -14.47
C LEU A 3 13.71 14.85 -13.76
N GLY A 4 13.64 14.74 -12.43
CA GLY A 4 12.63 15.40 -11.61
C GLY A 4 12.72 14.94 -10.15
N ILE A 5 11.99 15.62 -9.27
CA ILE A 5 11.88 15.29 -7.84
C ILE A 5 10.40 15.25 -7.49
N GLY A 6 9.99 14.23 -6.73
CA GLY A 6 8.62 14.09 -6.24
C GLY A 6 8.59 13.90 -4.74
N CYS A 7 7.57 14.46 -4.10
CA CYS A 7 7.31 14.34 -2.68
C CYS A 7 5.84 14.01 -2.45
N ASP A 8 5.56 13.24 -1.41
CA ASP A 8 4.20 12.88 -1.02
C ASP A 8 4.04 12.82 0.50
N ILE A 9 2.83 13.15 0.97
CA ILE A 9 2.43 13.06 2.37
C ILE A 9 1.14 12.26 2.49
N VAL A 10 1.15 11.26 3.37
CA VAL A 10 0.03 10.35 3.58
C VAL A 10 -0.52 10.48 4.98
N HIS A 11 -1.81 10.76 5.08
CA HIS A 11 -2.52 10.78 6.36
C HIS A 11 -2.84 9.35 6.82
N ILE A 12 -2.05 8.83 7.76
CA ILE A 12 -2.16 7.44 8.25
C ILE A 12 -3.57 7.05 8.73
N PRO A 13 -4.31 7.89 9.51
CA PRO A 13 -5.68 7.56 9.91
C PRO A 13 -6.63 7.35 8.73
N ARG A 14 -6.39 8.01 7.59
CA ARG A 14 -7.18 7.79 6.37
C ARG A 14 -6.92 6.41 5.78
N ILE A 15 -5.66 5.97 5.73
CA ILE A 15 -5.32 4.62 5.27
C ILE A 15 -5.96 3.60 6.21
N ARG A 16 -5.84 3.79 7.53
CA ARG A 16 -6.52 2.94 8.52
C ARG A 16 -8.03 2.88 8.26
N ALA A 17 -8.69 4.02 8.09
CA ALA A 17 -10.12 4.07 7.80
C ALA A 17 -10.50 3.31 6.52
N LEU A 18 -9.66 3.33 5.48
CA LEU A 18 -9.88 2.54 4.25
C LEU A 18 -9.79 1.03 4.49
N LEU A 19 -8.89 0.59 5.38
CA LEU A 19 -8.74 -0.82 5.75
C LEU A 19 -9.91 -1.35 6.58
N HIS A 20 -10.55 -0.46 7.35
CA HIS A 20 -11.73 -0.76 8.18
C HIS A 20 -13.07 -0.51 7.49
N ARG A 21 -13.10 0.13 6.32
CA ARG A 21 -14.35 0.55 5.68
C ARG A 21 -15.19 -0.65 5.25
N SER A 22 -16.39 -0.78 5.81
CA SER A 22 -17.44 -1.66 5.27
C SER A 22 -18.04 -1.03 4.01
N ARG A 23 -18.23 -1.84 2.96
CA ARG A 23 -18.96 -1.45 1.73
C ARG A 23 -20.41 -1.88 1.77
N ASP A 24 -20.76 -2.73 2.74
CA ASP A 24 -22.14 -3.10 2.95
C ASP A 24 -22.82 -1.93 3.65
N ALA A 25 -23.73 -1.25 2.95
CA ALA A 25 -24.44 -0.09 3.49
C ALA A 25 -25.26 -0.46 4.74
N SER A 26 -25.57 -1.74 4.92
CA SER A 26 -26.28 -2.28 6.08
C SER A 26 -25.38 -2.58 7.28
N ALA A 27 -24.08 -2.80 7.06
CA ALA A 27 -23.12 -3.03 8.12
C ALA A 27 -22.39 -1.70 8.41
N GLY A 28 -22.60 -1.16 9.61
CA GLY A 28 -21.94 0.05 10.09
C GLY A 28 -20.40 -0.01 10.00
N PRO A 29 -19.70 1.09 10.33
CA PRO A 29 -18.24 1.12 10.25
C PRO A 29 -17.63 -0.03 11.05
N SER A 30 -17.00 -0.99 10.37
CA SER A 30 -16.26 -2.07 11.01
C SER A 30 -15.10 -1.44 11.79
N ARG A 31 -14.96 -1.80 13.07
CA ARG A 31 -13.80 -1.45 13.88
C ARG A 31 -12.75 -2.56 13.89
N VAL A 32 -13.02 -3.65 13.17
CA VAL A 32 -12.16 -4.83 13.11
C VAL A 32 -11.38 -4.79 11.80
N PHE A 33 -10.06 -4.89 11.93
CA PHE A 33 -9.15 -5.00 10.81
C PHE A 33 -9.46 -6.29 10.05
N CYS A 34 -9.45 -6.24 8.72
CA CYS A 34 -9.68 -7.44 7.92
C CYS A 34 -8.67 -7.56 6.78
N ASP A 35 -8.03 -8.72 6.75
CA ASP A 35 -7.03 -9.12 5.76
C ASP A 35 -7.52 -8.94 4.33
N LYS A 36 -8.79 -9.26 4.07
CA LYS A 36 -9.40 -9.09 2.74
C LYS A 36 -9.36 -7.63 2.26
N ARG A 37 -9.53 -6.64 3.14
CA ARG A 37 -9.45 -5.22 2.75
C ARG A 37 -8.03 -4.76 2.54
N ALA A 38 -7.10 -5.21 3.38
CA ALA A 38 -5.67 -4.96 3.18
C ALA A 38 -5.20 -5.51 1.83
N ILE A 39 -5.60 -6.74 1.48
CA ILE A 39 -5.30 -7.35 0.17
C ILE A 39 -5.95 -6.55 -0.97
N ASN A 40 -7.20 -6.12 -0.84
CA ASN A 40 -7.87 -5.34 -1.88
C ASN A 40 -7.22 -3.97 -2.09
N PHE A 41 -6.73 -3.33 -1.03
CA PHE A 41 -5.98 -2.09 -1.13
C PHE A 41 -4.62 -2.34 -1.77
N ALA A 42 -3.88 -3.35 -1.30
CA ALA A 42 -2.60 -3.77 -1.86
C ALA A 42 -2.69 -4.06 -3.36
N ARG A 43 -3.73 -4.78 -3.82
CA ARG A 43 -3.97 -5.08 -5.25
C ARG A 43 -4.10 -3.86 -6.16
N ARG A 44 -4.44 -2.69 -5.62
CA ARG A 44 -4.56 -1.45 -6.40
C ARG A 44 -3.22 -0.74 -6.58
N ILE A 45 -2.25 -1.06 -5.73
CA ILE A 45 -1.00 -0.30 -5.58
C ILE A 45 0.19 -1.16 -5.99
N PHE A 46 0.13 -2.47 -5.74
CA PHE A 46 1.23 -3.41 -5.96
C PHE A 46 1.12 -4.12 -7.30
N GLY A 47 2.27 -4.37 -7.91
CA GLY A 47 2.42 -5.38 -8.95
C GLY A 47 2.26 -6.80 -8.38
N THR A 48 2.32 -7.80 -9.26
CA THR A 48 2.14 -9.22 -8.89
C THR A 48 3.11 -9.68 -7.80
N ASP A 49 4.39 -9.36 -7.98
CA ASP A 49 5.47 -9.88 -7.13
C ASP A 49 5.45 -9.23 -5.75
N GLU A 50 5.24 -7.90 -5.73
CA GLU A 50 5.10 -7.13 -4.49
C GLU A 50 3.84 -7.56 -3.71
N LEU A 51 2.75 -7.87 -4.40
CA LEU A 51 1.53 -8.39 -3.78
C LEU A 51 1.75 -9.79 -3.18
N GLU A 52 2.48 -10.67 -3.86
CA GLU A 52 2.80 -12.00 -3.33
C GLU A 52 3.67 -11.90 -2.09
N ALA A 53 4.71 -11.05 -2.12
CA ALA A 53 5.56 -10.80 -0.97
C ALA A 53 4.77 -10.22 0.21
N PHE A 54 3.87 -9.26 -0.05
CA PHE A 54 2.97 -8.71 0.96
C PHE A 54 2.09 -9.80 1.60
N ARG A 55 1.50 -10.69 0.80
CA ARG A 55 0.66 -11.80 1.29
C ARG A 55 1.47 -12.77 2.14
N LYS A 56 2.67 -13.16 1.70
CA LYS A 56 3.56 -14.04 2.47
C LYS A 56 3.91 -13.43 3.82
N ARG A 57 4.22 -12.13 3.85
CA ARG A 57 4.68 -11.43 5.05
C ARG A 57 3.57 -11.15 6.07
N PHE A 58 2.39 -10.75 5.62
CA PHE A 58 1.36 -10.21 6.53
C PHE A 58 0.08 -11.05 6.63
N ILE A 59 -0.13 -12.02 5.74
CA ILE A 59 -1.38 -12.79 5.68
C ILE A 59 -1.12 -14.29 5.89
N LEU A 60 -0.06 -14.81 5.30
CA LEU A 60 0.29 -16.24 5.35
C LEU A 60 1.32 -16.59 6.42
N ALA A 61 1.96 -15.58 7.03
CA ALA A 61 2.90 -15.81 8.12
C ALA A 61 2.16 -16.31 9.36
N ASP A 62 2.64 -17.39 9.97
CA ASP A 62 2.15 -17.84 11.27
C ASP A 62 2.54 -16.81 12.33
N GLY A 63 1.55 -16.06 12.82
CA GLY A 63 1.74 -15.05 13.86
C GLY A 63 0.63 -14.01 13.84
N GLU A 64 0.41 -13.37 14.99
CA GLU A 64 -0.50 -12.23 15.08
C GLU A 64 0.20 -11.01 14.45
N VAL A 65 -0.28 -10.58 13.29
CA VAL A 65 0.24 -9.42 12.59
C VAL A 65 -0.48 -8.17 13.10
N ASP A 66 0.28 -7.23 13.65
CA ASP A 66 -0.24 -5.96 14.13
C ASP A 66 -0.81 -5.09 12.97
N GLU A 67 -2.06 -4.67 13.11
CA GLU A 67 -2.77 -3.78 12.18
C GLU A 67 -1.95 -2.52 11.87
N ARG A 68 -1.35 -1.92 12.89
CA ARG A 68 -0.61 -0.66 12.73
C ARG A 68 0.59 -0.90 11.81
N THR A 69 1.27 -2.02 11.94
CA THR A 69 2.38 -2.42 11.07
C THR A 69 1.92 -2.55 9.62
N VAL A 70 0.81 -3.24 9.35
CA VAL A 70 0.25 -3.36 7.99
C VAL A 70 -0.15 -1.99 7.43
N THR A 71 -0.78 -1.16 8.25
CA THR A 71 -1.24 0.18 7.87
C THR A 71 -0.06 1.07 7.48
N LEU A 72 1.02 1.08 8.27
CA LEU A 72 2.22 1.86 7.97
C LEU A 72 2.95 1.35 6.75
N PHE A 73 3.01 0.02 6.56
CA PHE A 73 3.60 -0.58 5.37
C PHE A 73 2.88 -0.14 4.10
N LEU A 74 1.55 -0.29 4.06
CA LEU A 74 0.73 0.11 2.91
C LEU A 74 0.80 1.62 2.66
N ALA A 75 0.77 2.44 3.72
CA ALA A 75 0.87 3.89 3.60
C ALA A 75 2.22 4.34 3.04
N GLY A 76 3.32 3.76 3.52
CA GLY A 76 4.67 4.08 3.03
C GLY A 76 4.84 3.69 1.57
N ARG A 77 4.36 2.50 1.17
CA ARG A 77 4.39 2.07 -0.23
C ARG A 77 3.57 2.97 -1.13
N PHE A 78 2.38 3.38 -0.70
CA PHE A 78 1.56 4.34 -1.43
C PHE A 78 2.29 5.67 -1.63
N ALA A 79 2.86 6.24 -0.56
CA ALA A 79 3.59 7.51 -0.60
C ALA A 79 4.77 7.48 -1.57
N VAL A 80 5.56 6.40 -1.54
CA VAL A 80 6.75 6.26 -2.41
C VAL A 80 6.36 6.11 -3.87
N LYS A 81 5.26 5.39 -4.17
CA LYS A 81 4.80 5.27 -5.55
C LYS A 81 4.22 6.58 -6.08
N GLU A 82 3.47 7.33 -5.27
CA GLU A 82 3.00 8.68 -5.60
C GLU A 82 4.18 9.64 -5.83
N SER A 83 5.19 9.64 -4.95
CA SER A 83 6.35 10.50 -5.12
C SER A 83 7.16 10.13 -6.37
N SER A 84 7.27 8.83 -6.69
CA SER A 84 7.91 8.36 -7.93
C SER A 84 7.15 8.81 -9.18
N TYR A 85 5.82 8.69 -9.18
CA TYR A 85 4.97 9.19 -10.26
C TYR A 85 5.15 10.69 -10.48
N LYS A 86 5.17 11.48 -9.40
CA LYS A 86 5.39 12.94 -9.45
C LYS A 86 6.78 13.32 -9.95
N ALA A 87 7.81 12.55 -9.59
CA ALA A 87 9.18 12.80 -10.05
C ALA A 87 9.36 12.57 -11.55
N LEU A 88 8.55 11.70 -12.15
CA LEU A 88 8.70 11.25 -13.53
C LEU A 88 7.70 11.89 -14.51
N ARG A 89 6.60 12.46 -14.00
CA ARG A 89 5.67 13.27 -14.78
C ARG A 89 6.25 14.65 -15.12
N PRO A 90 5.94 15.23 -16.31
CA PRO A 90 5.08 14.69 -17.36
C PRO A 90 5.79 13.73 -18.33
N HIS A 91 7.11 13.56 -18.20
CA HIS A 91 7.96 12.83 -19.16
C HIS A 91 7.58 11.35 -19.31
N TYR A 92 7.15 10.71 -18.22
CA TYR A 92 6.68 9.33 -18.21
C TYR A 92 5.30 9.22 -17.59
N ALA A 93 4.48 8.34 -18.15
CA ALA A 93 3.19 7.95 -17.61
C ALA A 93 3.34 6.58 -16.95
N LEU A 94 3.55 6.54 -15.63
CA LEU A 94 3.65 5.28 -14.90
C LEU A 94 2.28 4.81 -14.44
N ASP A 95 2.06 3.50 -14.55
CA ASP A 95 1.07 2.76 -13.77
C ASP A 95 1.66 2.31 -12.43
N TRP A 96 0.79 1.98 -11.47
CA TRP A 96 1.20 1.55 -10.12
C TRP A 96 2.12 0.32 -10.10
N SER A 97 1.96 -0.57 -11.08
CA SER A 97 2.76 -1.78 -11.27
C SER A 97 4.17 -1.52 -11.81
N ASP A 98 4.41 -0.35 -12.41
CA ASP A 98 5.69 -0.04 -13.05
C ASP A 98 6.79 0.32 -12.04
N VAL A 99 6.40 0.57 -10.78
CA VAL A 99 7.30 0.91 -9.67
C VAL A 99 7.26 -0.20 -8.65
N ASN A 100 8.35 -0.93 -8.50
CA ASN A 100 8.54 -1.90 -7.41
C ASN A 100 9.52 -1.37 -6.38
N ILE A 101 9.19 -1.55 -5.11
CA ILE A 101 10.04 -1.09 -4.01
C ILE A 101 10.63 -2.32 -3.32
N VAL A 102 11.94 -2.50 -3.53
CA VAL A 102 12.71 -3.62 -2.96
C VAL A 102 13.61 -3.12 -1.84
N SER A 103 13.79 -3.94 -0.82
CA SER A 103 14.77 -3.72 0.24
C SER A 103 15.99 -4.60 -0.06
N GLU A 104 17.20 -4.07 0.13
CA GLU A 104 18.46 -4.82 -0.10
C GLU A 104 18.57 -6.09 0.77
N ASN A 105 17.83 -6.14 1.88
CA ASN A 105 17.75 -7.31 2.76
C ASN A 105 16.53 -8.22 2.49
N GLY A 106 15.84 -8.05 1.36
CA GLY A 106 14.57 -8.73 1.05
C GLY A 106 13.33 -7.97 1.58
N ILE A 107 12.17 -8.25 0.97
CA ILE A 107 10.87 -7.60 1.23
C ILE A 107 10.32 -7.94 2.61
#